data_AF-A0A0F7FVS0-F1
#
_entry.id   AF-A0A0F7FVS0-F1
#
_cell.length_a   1.000
_cell.length_b   1.000
_cell.length_c   1.000
_cell.angle_alpha   90.00
_cell.angle_beta   90.00
_cell.angle_gamma   90.00
#
_symmetry.space_group_name_H-M   'P 1'
#
loop_
_entity.id
_entity.type
_entity.pdbx_description
1 polymer ?
#
loop_
_entity_poly.entity_id
_entity_poly.type
_entity_poly.pdbx_seq_one_letter_code
_entity_poly.pdbx_strand_id
1 'polypeptide(L)'
;MTQLGPWAAIDVEDARDQLPELLQRVADGAFGDDGVALTRDGRILAVLVDPEKIEDIREERSLLQSELDRVRGVDNAVSMKQLIAELGAA
;
A
#
# COMPACT_ATOMS: atom_id res chain seq x y z
N MET A 1 -21.20 -9.43 9.97
CA MET A 1 -20.07 -8.96 9.15
C MET A 1 -19.54 -10.13 8.38
N THR A 2 -19.44 -9.99 7.06
CA THR A 2 -18.88 -11.00 6.16
C THR A 2 -17.42 -10.65 5.94
N GLN A 3 -16.54 -11.65 5.84
CA GLN A 3 -15.12 -11.43 5.59
C GLN A 3 -14.80 -11.78 4.13
N LEU A 4 -14.15 -10.87 3.41
CA LEU A 4 -13.71 -11.04 2.02
C LEU A 4 -12.18 -11.00 1.97
N GLY A 5 -11.55 -12.17 2.06
CA GLY A 5 -10.10 -12.28 2.17
C GLY A 5 -9.60 -11.67 3.50
N PRO A 6 -8.64 -10.74 3.48
CA PRO A 6 -8.19 -10.05 4.71
C PRO A 6 -9.20 -9.00 5.19
N TRP A 7 -10.16 -8.59 4.36
CA TRP A 7 -10.99 -7.43 4.65
C TRP A 7 -12.32 -7.80 5.33
N ALA A 8 -12.66 -7.02 6.35
CA ALA A 8 -14.03 -6.92 6.81
C ALA A 8 -14.90 -6.28 5.70
N ALA A 9 -16.08 -6.84 5.45
CA ALA A 9 -16.98 -6.34 4.40
C ALA A 9 -18.34 -5.87 4.95
N ILE A 10 -18.80 -4.74 4.42
CA ILE A 10 -20.10 -4.13 4.67
C ILE A 10 -20.77 -3.83 3.32
N ASP A 11 -22.09 -4.00 3.22
CA ASP A 11 -22.84 -3.57 2.03
C ASP A 11 -22.90 -2.04 1.97
N VAL A 12 -22.78 -1.47 0.77
CA VAL A 12 -22.72 -0.03 0.56
C VAL A 12 -24.02 0.67 0.93
N GLU A 13 -25.17 0.00 0.84
CA GLU A 13 -26.44 0.56 1.33
C GLU A 13 -26.42 0.62 2.86
N ASP A 14 -25.99 -0.46 3.52
CA ASP A 14 -25.85 -0.51 4.98
C ASP A 14 -24.80 0.50 5.48
N ALA A 15 -23.73 0.76 4.71
CA ALA A 15 -22.73 1.75 5.06
C ALA A 15 -23.26 3.18 4.95
N ARG A 16 -24.23 3.44 4.05
CA ARG A 16 -24.70 4.78 3.74
C ARG A 16 -25.41 5.42 4.94
N ASP A 17 -26.15 4.62 5.69
CA ASP A 17 -26.95 5.08 6.83
C ASP A 17 -26.09 5.36 8.09
N GLN A 18 -24.90 4.79 8.15
CA GLN A 18 -23.98 4.85 9.30
C GLN A 18 -22.58 5.32 8.89
N LEU A 19 -22.46 6.04 7.77
CA LEU A 19 -21.18 6.46 7.21
C LEU A 19 -20.30 7.24 8.20
N PRO A 20 -20.84 8.20 9.00
CA PRO A 20 -20.02 8.93 9.98
C PRO A 20 -19.42 8.02 11.05
N GLU A 21 -20.22 7.10 11.60
CA GLU A 21 -19.78 6.15 12.63
C GLU A 21 -18.81 5.12 12.04
N LEU A 22 -19.03 4.71 10.79
CA LEU A 22 -18.14 3.81 10.08
C LEU A 22 -16.76 4.46 9.86
N LEU A 23 -16.72 5.73 9.45
CA LEU A 23 -15.47 6.47 9.28
C LEU A 23 -14.72 6.63 10.60
N GLN A 24 -15.41 6.96 11.69
CA GLN A 24 -14.79 7.04 13.02
C GLN A 24 -14.19 5.69 13.42
N ARG A 25 -14.92 4.59 13.22
CA ARG A 25 -14.43 3.24 13.51
C ARG A 25 -13.22 2.85 12.66
N VAL A 26 -13.14 3.30 11.41
CA VAL A 26 -11.96 3.09 10.55
C VAL A 26 -10.76 3.85 11.10
N ALA A 27 -10.93 5.11 11.48
CA ALA A 27 -9.88 5.93 12.10
C ALA A 27 -9.43 5.38 13.47
N ASP A 28 -10.36 4.83 14.26
CA ASP A 28 -10.04 4.20 15.54
C ASP A 28 -9.39 2.80 15.39
N GLY A 29 -9.17 2.33 14.16
CA GLY A 29 -8.56 1.03 13.88
C GLY A 29 -9.46 -0.18 14.17
N ALA A 30 -10.78 0.01 14.27
CA ALA A 30 -11.72 -1.06 14.65
C ALA A 30 -11.80 -2.23 13.65
N PHE A 31 -11.25 -2.05 12.45
CA PHE A 31 -11.19 -3.08 11.40
C PHE A 31 -9.77 -3.61 11.17
N GLY A 32 -8.84 -3.36 12.10
CA GLY A 32 -7.45 -3.76 11.97
C GLY A 32 -6.65 -2.90 10.99
N ASP A 33 -5.57 -3.45 10.47
CA ASP A 33 -4.64 -2.74 9.59
C ASP A 33 -5.10 -2.61 8.14
N ASP A 34 -6.07 -3.43 7.75
CA ASP A 34 -6.48 -3.56 6.34
C ASP A 34 -7.71 -2.70 5.96
N GLY A 35 -8.35 -2.04 6.93
CA GLY A 35 -9.56 -1.24 6.71
C GLY A 35 -10.83 -2.06 6.46
N VAL A 36 -11.84 -1.45 5.83
CA VAL A 36 -13.15 -2.08 5.57
C VAL A 36 -13.55 -1.97 4.10
N ALA A 37 -13.96 -3.08 3.51
CA ALA A 37 -14.45 -3.16 2.15
C ALA A 37 -15.95 -2.79 2.07
N LEU A 38 -16.27 -1.84 1.20
CA LEU A 38 -17.64 -1.54 0.78
C LEU A 38 -18.01 -2.42 -0.40
N THR A 39 -19.13 -3.12 -0.26
CA THR A 39 -19.57 -4.13 -1.23
C THR A 39 -20.96 -3.84 -1.76
N ARG A 40 -21.29 -4.38 -2.93
CA ARG A 40 -22.66 -4.48 -3.43
C ARG A 40 -22.78 -5.77 -4.22
N ASP A 41 -23.82 -6.55 -3.97
CA ASP A 41 -24.04 -7.85 -4.62
C ASP A 41 -22.81 -8.78 -4.52
N GLY A 42 -22.12 -8.75 -3.37
CA GLY A 42 -20.91 -9.54 -3.11
C GLY A 42 -19.65 -9.09 -3.85
N ARG A 43 -19.69 -7.95 -4.56
CA ARG A 43 -18.52 -7.36 -5.23
C ARG A 43 -17.97 -6.19 -4.43
N ILE A 44 -16.65 -6.11 -4.31
CA ILE A 44 -15.97 -4.96 -3.70
C ILE A 44 -16.06 -3.77 -4.65
N LEU A 45 -16.59 -2.65 -4.15
CA LEU A 45 -16.68 -1.39 -4.87
C LEU A 45 -15.59 -0.41 -4.43
N ALA A 46 -15.27 -0.39 -3.13
CA ALA A 46 -14.28 0.49 -2.54
C ALA A 46 -13.74 -0.11 -1.23
N VAL A 47 -12.61 0.42 -0.75
CA VAL A 47 -12.07 0.12 0.58
C VAL A 47 -11.88 1.44 1.32
N LEU A 48 -12.41 1.52 2.54
CA LEU A 48 -12.19 2.62 3.45
C LEU A 48 -11.00 2.26 4.35
N VAL A 49 -10.01 3.13 4.36
CA VAL A 49 -8.78 3.00 5.15
C VAL A 49 -8.49 4.33 5.86
N ASP A 50 -7.74 4.26 6.95
CA ASP A 50 -7.22 5.44 7.62
C ASP A 50 -6.22 6.17 6.69
N PRO A 51 -6.37 7.49 6.46
CA PRO A 51 -5.42 8.26 5.67
C PRO A 51 -3.98 8.21 6.20
N GLU A 52 -3.74 8.16 7.51
CA GLU A 52 -2.38 8.08 8.06
C GLU A 52 -1.68 6.78 7.61
N LYS A 53 -2.42 5.67 7.55
CA LYS A 53 -1.90 4.40 7.02
C LYS A 53 -1.52 4.46 5.54
N ILE A 54 -2.17 5.30 4.73
CA ILE A 54 -1.77 5.50 3.33
C ILE A 54 -0.41 6.19 3.26
N GLU A 55 -0.09 7.08 4.19
CA GLU A 55 1.21 7.74 4.26
C GLU A 55 2.29 6.75 4.72
N ASP A 56 2.03 5.97 5.77
CA ASP A 56 2.93 4.94 6.28
C ASP A 56 3.31 3.92 5.18
N ILE A 57 2.31 3.41 4.44
CA ILE A 57 2.53 2.46 3.34
C ILE A 57 3.39 3.08 2.22
N ARG A 58 3.26 4.38 1.95
CA ARG A 58 4.09 5.07 0.94
C ARG A 58 5.52 5.20 1.40
N GLU A 59 5.74 5.54 2.66
CA GLU A 59 7.08 5.66 3.24
C GLU A 59 7.79 4.31 3.27
N GLU A 60 7.12 3.26 3.76
CA GLU A 60 7.66 1.90 3.81
C GLU A 60 8.01 1.38 2.40
N ARG A 61 7.14 1.63 1.41
CA ARG A 61 7.41 1.25 0.02
C ARG A 61 8.65 1.95 -0.55
N SER A 62 8.85 3.23 -0.22
CA SER A 62 10.03 3.98 -0.64
C SER A 62 11.32 3.38 -0.07
N LEU A 63 11.30 3.01 1.21
CA LEU A 63 12.44 2.36 1.88
C LEU A 63 12.73 0.99 1.26
N LEU A 64 11.72 0.14 1.10
CA LEU A 64 11.87 -1.20 0.53
C LEU A 64 12.32 -1.15 -0.94
N GLN A 65 11.86 -0.19 -1.73
CA GLN A 65 12.34 0.01 -3.10
C GLN A 65 13.80 0.46 -3.14
N SER A 66 14.19 1.39 -2.26
CA SER A 66 15.58 1.83 -2.15
C SER A 66 16.52 0.67 -1.78
N GLU A 67 16.08 -0.22 -0.88
CA GLU A 67 16.83 -1.41 -0.51
C GLU A 67 16.88 -2.44 -1.66
N LEU A 68 15.77 -2.62 -2.38
CA LEU A 68 15.72 -3.46 -3.57
C LEU A 68 16.67 -2.97 -4.67
N ASP A 69 16.75 -1.65 -4.91
CA ASP A 69 17.63 -1.06 -5.92
C ASP A 69 19.12 -1.21 -5.52
N ARG A 70 19.43 -1.06 -4.22
CA ARG A 70 20.75 -1.36 -3.67
C ARG A 70 21.12 -2.83 -3.87
N VAL A 71 20.22 -3.76 -3.53
CA VAL A 71 20.45 -5.22 -3.66
C VAL A 71 20.54 -5.65 -5.12
N ARG A 72 19.76 -5.03 -6.01
CA ARG A 72 19.82 -5.26 -7.47
C ARG A 72 21.02 -4.60 -8.14
N GLY A 73 21.84 -3.86 -7.38
CA GLY A 73 23.09 -3.29 -7.87
C GLY A 73 22.91 -2.18 -8.90
N VAL A 74 21.77 -1.48 -8.90
CA VAL A 74 21.55 -0.33 -9.78
C VAL A 74 22.58 0.78 -9.49
N ASP A 75 23.05 0.87 -8.24
CA ASP A 75 24.16 1.76 -7.83
C ASP A 75 25.57 1.22 -8.12
N ASN A 76 25.72 -0.05 -8.54
CA ASN A 76 27.02 -0.64 -8.88
C ASN A 76 27.25 -0.79 -10.39
N ALA A 77 26.34 -0.26 -11.22
CA ALA A 77 26.57 -0.18 -12.65
C ALA A 77 27.47 1.02 -13.00
N VAL A 78 28.72 0.99 -12.51
CA VAL A 78 29.79 1.46 -13.40
C VAL A 78 29.72 0.51 -14.58
N SER A 79 29.13 0.99 -15.68
CA SER A 79 29.04 0.22 -16.91
C SER A 79 30.43 -0.31 -17.23
N MET A 80 30.56 -1.59 -17.57
CA MET A 80 31.86 -2.18 -17.94
C MET A 80 32.57 -1.38 -19.06
N LYS A 81 31.80 -0.60 -19.84
CA LYS A 81 32.31 0.39 -20.80
C LYS A 81 33.03 1.59 -20.15
N GLN A 82 32.57 2.10 -19.00
CA GLN A 82 33.24 3.17 -18.24
C GLN A 82 34.53 2.69 -17.59
N LEU A 83 34.55 1.48 -17.00
CA LEU A 83 35.78 0.88 -16.44
C LEU A 83 36.87 0.68 -17.51
N ILE A 84 36.49 0.26 -18.72
CA ILE A 84 37.43 0.12 -19.85
C ILE A 84 37.92 1.50 -20.35
N ALA A 85 37.06 2.52 -20.32
CA ALA A 85 37.44 3.87 -20.72
C ALA A 85 38.43 4.52 -19.74
N GLU A 86 38.33 4.26 -18.44
CA GLU A 86 39.26 4.79 -17.42
C GLU A 86 40.58 4.03 -17.36
N LEU A 87 40.58 2.71 -17.60
CA LEU A 87 41.82 1.91 -17.63
C LEU A 87 42.56 1.95 -18.96
N GLY A 88 41.90 2.35 -20.05
CA GLY A 88 42.51 2.54 -21.38
C GLY A 88 43.12 3.94 -21.61
N ALA A 89 42.99 4.84 -20.64
CA ALA A 89 43.51 6.22 -20.69
C ALA A 89 44.75 6.43 -19.79
N ALA A 90 45.33 5.36 -19.25
CA ALA A 90 46.55 5.37 -18.43
C ALA A 90 47.76 4.81 -19.20
#